data_AF-A0A0A0BTS7-F1
#
_entry.id   AF-A0A0A0BTS7-F1
#
_cell.length_a   1.000
_cell.length_b   1.000
_cell.length_c   1.000
_cell.angle_alpha   90.00
_cell.angle_beta   90.00
_cell.angle_gamma   90.00
#
_symmetry.space_group_name_H-M   'P 1'
#
loop_
_entity.id
_entity.type
_entity.pdbx_description
1 polymer ?
#
loop_
_entity_poly.entity_id
_entity_poly.type
_entity_poly.pdbx_seq_one_letter_code
_entity_poly.pdbx_strand_id
1 'polypeptide(L)'
;MAALAATALALPAQAVPVEDSVYADRTVMSTGHLDLLYVHVVDGQKSLLAHTELGDLEASELVLHAKPSVAARTVSAMVATLPGMKAQGETYYLLPQSSQPGQLFVGFGYSSALPTGTSVTHAITDFEGPGELVVWQNTEDGPLPFVGSADDAPSSFTSSASHEHVNWGFTDLGEYTITVTSSVTVPGGIAETLAPATYTVYVGEDLPAADNGGPGEPGDPSGPGDTETVLTVTGLAHHYHAGGIASLTAVQEPDTGESHYHWFTREGDAGEWEVVPGASSETYSFVVRTADDGLQVKAVLYGQDHGVIAESEPVTIDVDDHGNDPVNGPTITATLPANEGSLTVSVAPENREVDLGDLTLAPEADRHVADGSLKPIT
;
A
#
# COMPACT_ATOMS: atom_id res chain seq x y z
N MET A 1 -22.63 -3.02 28.71
CA MET A 1 -21.45 -2.78 27.87
C MET A 1 -21.91 -3.00 26.43
N ALA A 2 -22.08 -1.92 25.68
CA ALA A 2 -22.48 -1.98 24.28
C ALA A 2 -21.19 -2.01 23.45
N ALA A 3 -21.01 -3.05 22.64
CA ALA A 3 -19.93 -3.14 21.68
C ALA A 3 -20.20 -2.13 20.55
N LEU A 4 -19.30 -1.18 20.34
CA LEU A 4 -19.29 -0.38 19.12
C LEU A 4 -18.84 -1.32 17.98
N ALA A 5 -19.78 -1.69 17.12
CA ALA A 5 -19.46 -2.25 15.81
C ALA A 5 -18.96 -1.09 14.93
N ALA A 6 -17.64 -1.00 14.75
CA ALA A 6 -17.07 -0.15 13.71
C ALA A 6 -17.45 -0.74 12.36
N THR A 7 -18.42 -0.13 11.69
CA THR A 7 -18.76 -0.46 10.31
C THR A 7 -17.68 0.17 9.43
N ALA A 8 -16.68 -0.63 9.06
CA ALA A 8 -15.70 -0.22 8.07
C ALA A 8 -16.41 -0.15 6.71
N LEU A 9 -16.45 1.04 6.11
CA LEU A 9 -16.77 1.19 4.70
C LEU A 9 -15.56 0.70 3.90
N ALA A 10 -15.53 -0.60 3.61
CA ALA A 10 -14.65 -1.15 2.59
C ALA A 10 -15.14 -0.65 1.22
N LEU A 11 -14.24 -0.10 0.42
CA LEU A 11 -14.50 0.12 -1.00
C LEU A 11 -14.66 -1.26 -1.66
N PRO A 12 -15.64 -1.44 -2.58
CA PRO A 12 -15.85 -2.71 -3.23
C PRO A 12 -14.61 -3.12 -4.03
N ALA A 13 -14.30 -4.42 -4.02
CA ALA A 13 -13.25 -4.97 -4.88
C ALA A 13 -13.51 -4.60 -6.35
N GLN A 14 -12.54 -3.97 -7.02
CA GLN A 14 -12.61 -3.66 -8.45
C GLN A 14 -11.69 -4.59 -9.21
N ALA A 15 -12.26 -5.44 -10.06
CA ALA A 15 -11.52 -6.15 -11.09
C ALA A 15 -11.24 -5.17 -12.24
N VAL A 16 -9.97 -4.89 -12.52
CA VAL A 16 -9.58 -4.08 -13.67
C VAL A 16 -9.24 -5.04 -14.82
N PRO A 17 -9.81 -4.88 -16.02
CA PRO A 17 -9.37 -5.63 -17.19
C PRO A 17 -7.90 -5.28 -17.48
N VAL A 18 -7.05 -6.29 -17.63
CA VAL A 18 -5.61 -6.11 -17.88
C VAL A 18 -5.26 -6.63 -19.27
N GLU A 19 -5.87 -6.02 -20.30
CA GLU A 19 -5.88 -6.53 -21.69
C GLU A 19 -4.47 -6.75 -22.29
N ASP A 20 -3.42 -6.18 -21.68
CA ASP A 20 -2.03 -6.30 -22.13
C ASP A 20 -1.09 -7.03 -21.14
N SER A 21 -1.64 -7.75 -20.14
CA SER A 21 -0.83 -8.52 -19.19
C SER A 21 -0.84 -10.03 -19.49
N VAL A 22 0.20 -10.73 -19.03
CA VAL A 22 0.20 -12.22 -18.96
C VAL A 22 -0.99 -12.80 -18.18
N TYR A 23 -1.69 -11.97 -17.39
CA TYR A 23 -2.87 -12.34 -16.63
C TYR A 23 -4.20 -11.88 -17.25
N ALA A 24 -4.22 -11.46 -18.53
CA ALA A 24 -5.42 -10.90 -19.17
C ALA A 24 -6.67 -11.80 -19.07
N ASP A 25 -6.49 -13.12 -19.04
CA ASP A 25 -7.58 -14.11 -18.93
C ASP A 25 -7.98 -14.43 -17.48
N ARG A 26 -7.40 -13.76 -16.48
CA ARG A 26 -7.63 -14.00 -15.05
C ARG A 26 -8.25 -12.77 -14.39
N THR A 27 -8.99 -13.01 -13.32
CA THR A 27 -9.43 -11.95 -12.41
C THR A 27 -8.23 -11.49 -11.59
N VAL A 28 -7.81 -10.24 -11.80
CA VAL A 28 -6.78 -9.60 -10.98
C VAL A 28 -7.46 -8.82 -9.87
N MET A 29 -7.04 -9.08 -8.62
CA MET A 29 -7.44 -8.30 -7.46
C MET A 29 -6.22 -7.59 -6.87
N SER A 30 -6.22 -6.25 -6.87
CA SER A 30 -5.19 -5.44 -6.21
C SER A 30 -5.66 -4.83 -4.89
N THR A 31 -6.97 -4.87 -4.61
CA THR A 31 -7.59 -4.32 -3.40
C THR A 31 -8.83 -5.15 -3.00
N GLY A 32 -9.29 -4.98 -1.77
CA GLY A 32 -10.57 -5.54 -1.30
C GLY A 32 -10.40 -6.78 -0.41
N HIS A 33 -11.55 -7.31 0.03
CA HIS A 33 -11.64 -8.47 0.93
C HIS A 33 -11.67 -9.79 0.16
N LEU A 34 -10.92 -10.78 0.65
CA LEU A 34 -11.08 -12.17 0.23
C LEU A 34 -10.60 -13.15 1.30
N ASP A 35 -11.26 -14.31 1.35
CA ASP A 35 -10.71 -15.51 1.98
C ASP A 35 -10.04 -16.37 0.90
N LEU A 36 -8.72 -16.32 0.80
CA LEU A 36 -7.96 -17.00 -0.25
C LEU A 36 -8.04 -18.52 -0.10
N LEU A 37 -7.92 -19.01 1.14
CA LEU A 37 -8.00 -20.43 1.47
C LEU A 37 -9.39 -20.75 2.02
N TYR A 38 -10.42 -20.69 1.17
CA TYR A 38 -11.80 -20.91 1.57
C TYR A 38 -12.28 -22.31 1.21
N VAL A 39 -12.75 -23.07 2.20
CA VAL A 39 -13.39 -24.36 1.95
C VAL A 39 -14.83 -24.11 1.51
N HIS A 40 -15.05 -24.17 0.20
CA HIS A 40 -16.35 -24.05 -0.42
C HIS A 40 -17.10 -25.40 -0.41
N VAL A 41 -18.44 -25.36 -0.37
CA VAL A 41 -19.28 -26.56 -0.34
C VAL A 41 -20.48 -26.40 -1.30
N VAL A 42 -20.53 -27.24 -2.34
CA VAL A 42 -21.68 -27.39 -3.24
C VAL A 42 -22.15 -28.83 -3.21
N ASP A 43 -23.44 -29.07 -2.98
CA ASP A 43 -24.06 -30.40 -3.00
C ASP A 43 -23.33 -31.45 -2.13
N GLY A 44 -22.67 -30.99 -1.05
CA GLY A 44 -21.89 -31.82 -0.13
C GLY A 44 -20.45 -32.12 -0.57
N GLN A 45 -20.06 -31.72 -1.79
CA GLN A 45 -18.67 -31.77 -2.25
C GLN A 45 -17.91 -30.55 -1.74
N LYS A 46 -16.67 -30.77 -1.29
CA LYS A 46 -15.79 -29.72 -0.75
C LYS A 46 -14.69 -29.42 -1.76
N SER A 47 -14.41 -28.14 -1.98
CA SER A 47 -13.29 -27.66 -2.78
C SER A 47 -12.62 -26.48 -2.09
N LEU A 48 -11.36 -26.21 -2.45
CA LEU A 48 -10.63 -25.06 -1.96
C LEU A 48 -10.69 -23.97 -3.04
N LEU A 49 -11.36 -22.87 -2.74
CA LEU A 49 -11.56 -21.72 -3.62
C LEU A 49 -11.12 -20.44 -2.92
N ALA A 50 -11.05 -19.34 -3.67
CA ALA A 50 -11.03 -18.00 -3.08
C ALA A 50 -12.46 -17.48 -2.98
N HIS A 51 -12.88 -17.08 -1.77
CA HIS A 51 -14.18 -16.43 -1.54
C HIS A 51 -13.99 -14.91 -1.56
N THR A 52 -14.67 -14.24 -2.49
CA THR A 52 -14.54 -12.78 -2.69
C THR A 52 -15.93 -12.12 -2.71
N GLU A 53 -15.97 -10.79 -2.64
CA GLU A 53 -17.22 -10.03 -2.81
C GLU A 53 -17.86 -10.20 -4.21
N LEU A 54 -17.07 -10.63 -5.21
CA LEU A 54 -17.52 -10.88 -6.58
C LEU A 54 -18.06 -12.32 -6.75
N GLY A 55 -17.87 -13.18 -5.75
CA GLY A 55 -18.20 -14.60 -5.79
C GLY A 55 -16.99 -15.48 -5.48
N ASP A 56 -17.21 -16.80 -5.57
CA ASP A 56 -16.16 -17.80 -5.41
C ASP A 56 -15.40 -17.98 -6.73
N LEU A 57 -14.07 -17.96 -6.65
CA LEU A 57 -13.16 -18.10 -7.80
C LEU A 57 -12.23 -19.30 -7.61
N GLU A 58 -11.97 -20.03 -8.68
CA GLU A 58 -10.93 -21.06 -8.71
C GLU A 58 -9.54 -20.39 -8.60
N ALA A 59 -8.57 -21.07 -7.98
CA ALA A 59 -7.23 -20.50 -7.78
C ALA A 59 -6.53 -20.14 -9.11
N SER A 60 -6.78 -20.92 -10.17
CA SER A 60 -6.26 -20.67 -11.52
C SER A 60 -6.87 -19.44 -12.20
N GLU A 61 -8.03 -18.98 -11.76
CA GLU A 61 -8.73 -17.84 -12.33
C GLU A 61 -8.37 -16.53 -11.63
N LEU A 62 -7.61 -16.58 -10.53
CA LEU A 62 -7.36 -15.45 -9.64
C LEU A 62 -5.88 -15.10 -9.56
N VAL A 63 -5.54 -13.82 -9.70
CA VAL A 63 -4.22 -13.27 -9.37
C VAL A 63 -4.37 -12.22 -8.27
N LEU A 64 -3.62 -12.36 -7.19
CA LEU A 64 -3.50 -11.33 -6.16
C LEU A 64 -2.36 -10.40 -6.56
N HIS A 65 -2.64 -9.12 -6.70
CA HIS A 65 -1.66 -8.11 -7.08
C HIS A 65 -1.28 -7.25 -5.87
N ALA A 66 -0.11 -7.53 -5.30
CA ALA A 66 0.46 -6.78 -4.19
C ALA A 66 1.32 -5.62 -4.72
N LYS A 67 0.76 -4.42 -4.75
CA LYS A 67 1.45 -3.21 -5.22
C LYS A 67 2.43 -2.65 -4.17
N PRO A 68 3.73 -2.53 -4.46
CA PRO A 68 4.72 -1.92 -3.58
C PRO A 68 4.31 -0.57 -3.00
N SER A 69 3.65 0.29 -3.78
CA SER A 69 3.18 1.63 -3.34
C SER A 69 2.35 1.60 -2.05
N VAL A 70 1.65 0.50 -1.79
CA VAL A 70 0.81 0.32 -0.59
C VAL A 70 1.23 -0.87 0.28
N ALA A 71 1.91 -1.87 -0.28
CA ALA A 71 2.32 -3.09 0.41
C ALA A 71 3.74 -3.03 0.98
N ALA A 72 4.64 -2.16 0.48
CA ALA A 72 6.03 -2.13 0.92
C ALA A 72 6.15 -1.70 2.39
N ARG A 73 6.96 -2.42 3.16
CA ARG A 73 7.24 -2.18 4.57
C ARG A 73 8.71 -2.39 4.86
N THR A 74 9.21 -1.70 5.87
CA THR A 74 10.55 -1.95 6.42
C THR A 74 10.47 -3.07 7.45
N VAL A 75 11.37 -4.05 7.35
CA VAL A 75 11.50 -5.13 8.33
C VAL A 75 11.88 -4.52 9.69
N SER A 76 11.01 -4.71 10.69
CA SER A 76 11.27 -4.34 12.07
C SER A 76 12.07 -5.42 12.79
N ALA A 77 12.60 -5.12 13.99
CA ALA A 77 13.30 -6.12 14.80
C ALA A 77 12.42 -7.34 15.16
N MET A 78 11.09 -7.14 15.30
CA MET A 78 10.16 -8.24 15.53
C MET A 78 9.88 -9.03 14.24
N VAL A 79 9.71 -8.36 13.11
CA VAL A 79 9.46 -9.05 11.83
C VAL A 79 10.69 -9.86 11.40
N ALA A 80 11.91 -9.39 11.70
CA ALA A 80 13.15 -10.11 11.46
C ALA A 80 13.28 -11.44 12.22
N THR A 81 12.40 -11.74 13.19
CA THR A 81 12.38 -13.05 13.88
C THR A 81 11.56 -14.10 13.13
N LEU A 82 10.85 -13.72 12.07
CA LEU A 82 10.07 -14.66 11.27
C LEU A 82 10.99 -15.52 10.38
N PRO A 83 10.68 -16.81 10.20
CA PRO A 83 11.40 -17.70 9.28
C PRO A 83 11.49 -17.12 7.87
N GLY A 84 12.66 -17.24 7.22
CA GLY A 84 12.90 -16.75 5.86
C GLY A 84 12.88 -15.23 5.67
N MET A 85 12.63 -14.45 6.72
CA MET A 85 12.52 -13.00 6.59
C MET A 85 13.88 -12.33 6.35
N LYS A 86 13.85 -11.22 5.61
CA LYS A 86 15.00 -10.34 5.39
C LYS A 86 15.51 -9.71 6.70
N ALA A 87 16.72 -9.15 6.66
CA ALA A 87 17.31 -8.47 7.80
C ALA A 87 16.52 -7.20 8.17
N GLN A 88 16.63 -6.79 9.44
CA GLN A 88 16.05 -5.54 9.92
C GLN A 88 16.51 -4.35 9.05
N GLY A 89 15.56 -3.49 8.66
CA GLY A 89 15.82 -2.34 7.80
C GLY A 89 15.66 -2.62 6.30
N GLU A 90 15.60 -3.89 5.89
CA GLU A 90 15.31 -4.24 4.49
C GLU A 90 13.81 -4.08 4.16
N THR A 91 13.49 -4.12 2.88
CA THR A 91 12.09 -4.01 2.40
C THR A 91 11.48 -5.39 2.19
N TYR A 92 10.23 -5.54 2.60
CA TYR A 92 9.34 -6.66 2.28
C TYR A 92 7.95 -6.13 1.92
N TYR A 93 7.08 -6.97 1.38
CA TYR A 93 5.74 -6.60 0.91
C TYR A 93 4.67 -7.32 1.71
N LEU A 94 3.77 -6.55 2.31
CA LEU A 94 2.79 -7.03 3.29
C LEU A 94 1.37 -6.90 2.75
N LEU A 95 0.62 -8.01 2.76
CA LEU A 95 -0.85 -7.98 2.80
C LEU A 95 -1.27 -8.11 4.27
N PRO A 96 -1.86 -7.07 4.87
CA PRO A 96 -1.99 -6.98 6.32
C PRO A 96 -3.18 -7.76 6.89
N GLN A 97 -3.03 -8.29 8.11
CA GLN A 97 -4.10 -8.96 8.89
C GLN A 97 -5.24 -8.02 9.31
N SER A 98 -5.14 -6.73 9.04
CA SER A 98 -6.16 -5.74 9.33
C SER A 98 -6.39 -4.93 8.06
N SER A 99 -7.66 -4.74 7.70
CA SER A 99 -8.05 -4.00 6.50
C SER A 99 -7.33 -2.64 6.44
N GLN A 100 -6.65 -2.38 5.33
CA GLN A 100 -6.03 -1.11 5.03
C GLN A 100 -6.58 -0.57 3.71
N PRO A 101 -6.80 0.76 3.59
CA PRO A 101 -7.18 1.36 2.32
C PRO A 101 -6.20 1.01 1.20
N GLY A 102 -6.73 0.65 0.04
CA GLY A 102 -5.94 0.36 -1.16
C GLY A 102 -5.15 -0.94 -1.14
N GLN A 103 -5.32 -1.81 -0.13
CA GLN A 103 -4.63 -3.11 -0.05
C GLN A 103 -5.63 -4.26 -0.11
N LEU A 104 -5.13 -5.44 -0.49
CA LEU A 104 -5.85 -6.69 -0.29
C LEU A 104 -5.93 -7.02 1.19
N PHE A 105 -7.11 -7.44 1.63
CA PHE A 105 -7.36 -7.95 2.96
C PHE A 105 -7.62 -9.46 2.86
N VAL A 106 -6.55 -10.23 3.03
CA VAL A 106 -6.49 -11.66 2.68
C VAL A 106 -6.66 -12.53 3.92
N GLY A 107 -7.58 -13.48 3.85
CA GLY A 107 -7.91 -14.38 4.93
C GLY A 107 -8.05 -15.83 4.48
N PHE A 108 -8.65 -16.62 5.35
CA PHE A 108 -9.05 -18.00 5.12
C PHE A 108 -10.32 -18.29 5.91
N GLY A 109 -10.98 -19.39 5.56
CA GLY A 109 -12.21 -19.75 6.25
C GLY A 109 -12.90 -20.95 5.62
N TYR A 110 -14.17 -21.11 5.96
CA TYR A 110 -14.97 -22.19 5.40
C TYR A 110 -16.46 -21.86 5.35
N SER A 111 -17.15 -22.51 4.42
CA SER A 111 -18.58 -22.35 4.21
C SER A 111 -19.41 -22.61 5.47
N SER A 112 -20.42 -21.76 5.68
CA SER A 112 -21.44 -21.97 6.73
C SER A 112 -22.24 -23.26 6.56
N ALA A 113 -22.10 -23.97 5.43
CA ALA A 113 -22.64 -25.32 5.25
C ALA A 113 -21.92 -26.37 6.12
N LEU A 114 -20.71 -26.08 6.61
CA LEU A 114 -19.98 -26.96 7.52
C LEU A 114 -20.39 -26.71 8.98
N PRO A 115 -20.44 -27.77 9.81
CA PRO A 115 -20.88 -27.66 11.19
C PRO A 115 -19.88 -26.87 12.05
N THR A 116 -20.38 -26.19 13.08
CA THR A 116 -19.55 -25.56 14.12
C THR A 116 -18.61 -26.57 14.76
N GLY A 117 -17.35 -26.18 14.96
CA GLY A 117 -16.29 -27.05 15.48
C GLY A 117 -15.54 -27.83 14.38
N THR A 118 -15.81 -27.54 13.11
CA THR A 118 -14.94 -27.95 12.00
C THR A 118 -13.57 -27.32 12.15
N SER A 119 -12.52 -28.11 11.93
CA SER A 119 -11.16 -27.62 11.79
C SER A 119 -10.63 -27.91 10.39
N VAL A 120 -9.82 -27.00 9.87
CA VAL A 120 -9.17 -27.12 8.56
C VAL A 120 -7.66 -26.99 8.75
N THR A 121 -6.92 -27.97 8.26
CA THR A 121 -5.46 -27.91 8.16
C THR A 121 -5.09 -27.49 6.75
N HIS A 122 -4.36 -26.39 6.60
CA HIS A 122 -3.81 -25.93 5.33
C HIS A 122 -2.30 -26.19 5.33
N ALA A 123 -1.78 -26.80 4.26
CA ALA A 123 -0.37 -27.08 4.09
C ALA A 123 0.14 -26.51 2.76
N ILE A 124 1.25 -25.78 2.79
CA ILE A 124 1.98 -25.41 1.55
C ILE A 124 2.74 -26.66 1.13
N THR A 125 2.35 -27.23 -0.02
CA THR A 125 2.93 -28.46 -0.56
C THR A 125 3.89 -28.21 -1.70
N ASP A 126 3.83 -27.04 -2.33
CA ASP A 126 4.77 -26.59 -3.34
C ASP A 126 4.81 -25.06 -3.36
N PHE A 127 5.96 -24.49 -3.66
CA PHE A 127 6.18 -23.05 -3.65
C PHE A 127 7.27 -22.66 -4.65
N GLU A 128 6.97 -21.69 -5.51
CA GLU A 128 7.95 -21.06 -6.39
C GLU A 128 7.80 -19.54 -6.30
N GLY A 129 8.93 -18.83 -6.33
CA GLY A 129 8.93 -17.38 -6.30
C GLY A 129 10.33 -16.79 -6.20
N PRO A 130 10.46 -15.46 -6.39
CA PRO A 130 11.74 -14.74 -6.36
C PRO A 130 12.32 -14.55 -4.95
N GLY A 131 11.55 -14.88 -3.90
CA GLY A 131 11.92 -14.74 -2.51
C GLY A 131 11.08 -15.66 -1.63
N GLU A 132 11.01 -15.36 -0.34
CA GLU A 132 10.29 -16.16 0.65
C GLU A 132 8.88 -15.60 0.91
N LEU A 133 7.97 -16.50 1.30
CA LEU A 133 6.66 -16.24 1.86
C LEU A 133 6.64 -16.62 3.33
N VAL A 134 6.04 -15.76 4.16
CA VAL A 134 5.60 -16.13 5.51
C VAL A 134 4.20 -15.59 5.79
N VAL A 135 3.37 -16.42 6.40
CA VAL A 135 2.02 -16.11 6.85
C VAL A 135 1.99 -16.15 8.36
N TRP A 136 1.54 -15.08 9.02
CA TRP A 136 1.58 -14.99 10.48
C TRP A 136 0.47 -14.10 11.05
N GLN A 137 0.26 -14.18 12.36
CA GLN A 137 -0.50 -13.19 13.11
C GLN A 137 0.37 -12.49 14.14
N ASN A 138 0.12 -11.20 14.37
CA ASN A 138 0.69 -10.51 15.51
C ASN A 138 -0.12 -10.86 16.77
N THR A 139 0.59 -11.32 17.80
CA THR A 139 0.05 -11.63 19.13
C THR A 139 0.69 -10.72 20.19
N GLU A 140 0.24 -10.81 21.44
CA GLU A 140 0.87 -10.07 22.56
C GLU A 140 2.35 -10.44 22.73
N ASP A 141 2.74 -11.68 22.40
CA ASP A 141 4.10 -12.19 22.51
C ASP A 141 4.96 -11.93 21.26
N GLY A 142 4.40 -11.28 20.24
CA GLY A 142 5.05 -11.01 18.95
C GLY A 142 4.43 -11.77 17.77
N PRO A 143 5.12 -11.81 16.61
CA PRO A 143 4.59 -12.45 15.42
C PRO A 143 4.65 -13.99 15.55
N LEU A 144 3.51 -14.63 15.35
CA LEU A 144 3.33 -16.08 15.39
C LEU A 144 3.21 -16.63 13.95
N PRO A 145 4.27 -17.26 13.40
CA PRO A 145 4.22 -17.82 12.05
C PRO A 145 3.27 -19.02 12.00
N PHE A 146 2.37 -19.01 11.02
CA PHE A 146 1.45 -20.10 10.73
C PHE A 146 2.04 -21.04 9.70
N VAL A 147 2.56 -20.48 8.62
CA VAL A 147 3.16 -21.24 7.53
C VAL A 147 4.14 -20.36 6.75
N GLY A 148 5.15 -20.93 6.11
CA GLY A 148 6.06 -20.22 5.21
C GLY A 148 6.76 -21.14 4.23
N SER A 149 7.51 -20.55 3.30
CA SER A 149 8.27 -21.28 2.27
C SER A 149 9.68 -21.68 2.72
N ALA A 150 10.26 -20.97 3.69
CA ALA A 150 11.59 -21.27 4.19
C ALA A 150 11.67 -22.62 4.90
N ASP A 151 12.82 -23.29 4.82
CA ASP A 151 13.05 -24.64 5.38
C ASP A 151 12.76 -24.74 6.89
N ASP A 152 12.95 -23.65 7.64
CA ASP A 152 12.71 -23.57 9.08
C ASP A 152 11.32 -23.03 9.45
N ALA A 153 10.49 -22.70 8.46
CA ALA A 153 9.10 -22.30 8.67
C ALA A 153 8.20 -23.51 8.92
N PRO A 154 7.08 -23.35 9.65
CA PRO A 154 6.03 -24.35 9.64
C PRO A 154 5.52 -24.57 8.21
N SER A 155 5.30 -25.83 7.81
CA SER A 155 4.75 -26.16 6.48
C SER A 155 3.22 -26.27 6.46
N SER A 156 2.58 -26.23 7.62
CA SER A 156 1.12 -26.27 7.75
C SER A 156 0.64 -25.61 9.03
N PHE A 157 -0.60 -25.15 9.01
CA PHE A 157 -1.33 -24.69 10.19
C PHE A 157 -2.74 -25.27 10.21
N THR A 158 -3.35 -25.29 11.40
CA THR A 158 -4.75 -25.72 11.58
C THR A 158 -5.54 -24.61 12.23
N SER A 159 -6.69 -24.26 11.66
CA SER A 159 -7.63 -23.31 12.24
C SER A 159 -9.04 -23.91 12.34
N SER A 160 -9.80 -23.44 13.33
CA SER A 160 -11.23 -23.73 13.48
C SER A 160 -12.10 -22.52 13.16
N ALA A 161 -11.49 -21.40 12.74
CA ALA A 161 -12.20 -20.18 12.39
C ALA A 161 -12.97 -20.39 11.08
N SER A 162 -14.25 -19.99 11.08
CA SER A 162 -15.04 -19.96 9.85
C SER A 162 -14.63 -18.80 8.92
N HIS A 163 -13.93 -17.81 9.47
CA HIS A 163 -13.43 -16.62 8.77
C HIS A 163 -12.34 -15.96 9.64
N GLU A 164 -11.16 -15.74 9.09
CA GLU A 164 -10.01 -15.14 9.79
C GLU A 164 -9.02 -14.50 8.82
N HIS A 165 -8.42 -13.38 9.22
CA HIS A 165 -7.41 -12.66 8.43
C HIS A 165 -6.04 -12.67 9.10
N VAL A 166 -5.01 -12.77 8.27
CA VAL A 166 -3.62 -12.92 8.69
C VAL A 166 -2.70 -12.07 7.82
N ASN A 167 -1.47 -11.87 8.28
CA ASN A 167 -0.47 -11.18 7.48
C ASN A 167 0.11 -12.16 6.47
N TRP A 168 0.30 -11.71 5.24
CA TRP A 168 1.07 -12.41 4.21
C TRP A 168 2.25 -11.53 3.81
N GLY A 169 3.46 -12.03 4.02
CA GLY A 169 4.69 -11.29 3.74
C GLY A 169 5.48 -11.96 2.63
N PHE A 170 5.86 -11.17 1.63
CA PHE A 170 6.70 -11.58 0.51
C PHE A 170 8.01 -10.79 0.57
N THR A 171 9.15 -11.46 0.44
CA THR A 171 10.43 -10.76 0.59
C THR A 171 10.84 -9.98 -0.64
N ASP A 172 10.46 -10.41 -1.85
CA ASP A 172 10.98 -9.90 -3.11
C ASP A 172 9.87 -9.57 -4.12
N LEU A 173 10.23 -8.83 -5.17
CA LEU A 173 9.31 -8.50 -6.26
C LEU A 173 9.28 -9.66 -7.27
N GLY A 174 8.09 -9.93 -7.81
CA GLY A 174 7.85 -10.87 -8.89
C GLY A 174 6.65 -11.77 -8.63
N GLU A 175 6.51 -12.79 -9.46
CA GLU A 175 5.43 -13.78 -9.37
C GLU A 175 5.77 -14.88 -8.36
N TYR A 176 4.80 -15.19 -7.51
CA TYR A 176 4.80 -16.30 -6.58
C TYR A 176 3.69 -17.27 -6.92
N THR A 177 4.00 -18.56 -6.96
CA THR A 177 3.01 -19.63 -7.05
C THR A 177 3.01 -20.45 -5.76
N ILE A 178 1.85 -20.58 -5.13
CA ILE A 178 1.69 -21.23 -3.83
C ILE A 178 0.69 -22.36 -4.00
N THR A 179 1.15 -23.61 -3.91
CA THR A 179 0.26 -24.78 -3.96
C THR A 179 -0.10 -25.21 -2.55
N VAL A 180 -1.40 -25.16 -2.24
CA VAL A 180 -1.94 -25.50 -0.92
C VAL A 180 -2.79 -26.76 -1.00
N THR A 181 -2.53 -27.69 -0.09
CA THR A 181 -3.41 -28.83 0.17
C THR A 181 -4.12 -28.62 1.50
N SER A 182 -5.45 -28.71 1.49
CA SER A 182 -6.27 -28.53 2.70
C SER A 182 -6.93 -29.84 3.13
N SER A 183 -7.03 -30.08 4.44
CA SER A 183 -7.74 -31.23 5.02
C SER A 183 -8.79 -30.77 6.03
N VAL A 184 -10.04 -31.15 5.78
CA VAL A 184 -11.22 -30.71 6.56
C VAL A 184 -11.61 -31.80 7.53
N THR A 185 -11.73 -31.46 8.82
CA THR A 185 -12.18 -32.38 9.86
C THR A 185 -13.43 -31.82 10.54
N VAL A 186 -14.59 -32.40 10.24
CA VAL A 186 -15.84 -32.08 10.93
C VAL A 186 -15.89 -32.76 12.31
N PRO A 187 -16.67 -32.25 13.28
CA PRO A 187 -16.77 -32.86 14.61
C PRO A 187 -17.16 -34.34 14.57
N GLY A 188 -16.33 -35.20 15.16
CA GLY A 188 -16.54 -36.65 15.18
C GLY A 188 -16.31 -37.35 13.83
N GLY A 189 -15.91 -36.62 12.79
CA GLY A 189 -15.52 -37.15 11.50
C GLY A 189 -14.04 -37.50 11.42
N ILE A 190 -13.66 -38.10 10.29
CA ILE A 190 -12.26 -38.25 9.88
C ILE A 190 -11.88 -37.08 8.96
N ALA A 191 -10.59 -36.77 8.91
CA ALA A 191 -10.09 -35.75 8.00
C ALA A 191 -10.34 -36.13 6.52
N GLU A 192 -10.83 -35.19 5.74
CA GLU A 192 -11.04 -35.28 4.30
C GLU A 192 -10.08 -34.33 3.60
N THR A 193 -9.12 -34.87 2.85
CA THR A 193 -8.15 -34.09 2.08
C THR A 193 -8.75 -33.66 0.74
N LEU A 194 -8.68 -32.36 0.47
CA LEU A 194 -9.15 -31.74 -0.77
C LEU A 194 -8.07 -31.86 -1.86
N ALA A 195 -8.48 -31.65 -3.12
CA ALA A 195 -7.53 -31.48 -4.20
C ALA A 195 -6.63 -30.25 -3.93
N PRO A 196 -5.33 -30.28 -4.28
CA PRO A 196 -4.48 -29.10 -4.17
C PRO A 196 -4.97 -27.96 -5.05
N ALA A 197 -4.81 -26.72 -4.57
CA ALA A 197 -5.05 -25.51 -5.35
C ALA A 197 -3.77 -24.66 -5.42
N THR A 198 -3.46 -24.14 -6.61
CA THR A 198 -2.27 -23.31 -6.85
C THR A 198 -2.68 -21.87 -7.08
N TYR A 199 -2.28 -21.01 -6.14
CA TYR A 199 -2.58 -19.58 -6.17
C TYR A 199 -1.42 -18.80 -6.77
N THR A 200 -1.73 -17.73 -7.49
CA THR A 200 -0.74 -16.79 -8.01
C THR A 200 -0.82 -15.46 -7.25
N VAL A 201 0.32 -15.01 -6.73
CA VAL A 201 0.49 -13.67 -6.18
C VAL A 201 1.57 -12.97 -6.98
N TYR A 202 1.24 -11.81 -7.55
CA TYR A 202 2.22 -10.96 -8.20
C TYR A 202 2.55 -9.78 -7.31
N VAL A 203 3.83 -9.65 -6.95
CA VAL A 203 4.34 -8.54 -6.14
C VAL A 203 5.12 -7.60 -7.06
N GLY A 204 4.53 -6.46 -7.37
CA GLY A 204 5.07 -5.49 -8.32
C GLY A 204 4.08 -4.36 -8.51
N GLU A 205 4.54 -3.18 -8.91
CA GLU A 205 3.63 -2.03 -9.04
C GLU A 205 2.68 -2.27 -10.22
N ASP A 206 3.26 -2.61 -11.36
CA ASP A 206 2.56 -2.90 -12.61
C ASP A 206 2.65 -4.38 -12.93
N LEU A 207 1.58 -4.91 -13.52
CA LEU A 207 1.54 -6.30 -13.94
C LEU A 207 2.47 -6.53 -15.15
N PRO A 208 3.08 -7.72 -15.27
CA PRO A 208 3.96 -8.00 -16.40
C PRO A 208 3.16 -8.04 -17.69
N ALA A 209 3.72 -7.40 -18.72
CA ALA A 209 3.14 -7.35 -20.05
C ALA A 209 3.11 -8.75 -20.70
N ALA A 210 2.10 -9.03 -21.52
CA ALA A 210 2.03 -10.26 -22.29
C ALA A 210 3.22 -10.37 -23.25
N ASP A 211 3.94 -11.49 -23.23
CA ASP A 211 4.97 -11.79 -24.23
C ASP A 211 4.27 -12.08 -25.57
N ASN A 212 4.16 -11.06 -26.42
CA ASN A 212 3.70 -11.18 -27.80
C ASN A 212 4.83 -11.81 -28.64
N GLY A 213 5.08 -13.10 -28.41
CA GLY A 213 6.24 -13.84 -28.87
C GLY A 213 6.78 -13.47 -30.26
N GLY A 214 7.99 -12.94 -30.27
CA GLY A 214 8.83 -12.81 -31.46
C GLY A 214 10.30 -12.92 -31.06
N PRO A 215 11.12 -13.76 -31.73
CA PRO A 215 12.54 -13.84 -31.42
C PRO A 215 13.24 -12.61 -32.01
N GLY A 216 13.52 -11.60 -31.19
CA GLY A 216 14.27 -10.42 -31.58
C GLY A 216 15.77 -10.57 -31.30
N GLU A 217 16.55 -10.85 -32.35
CA GLU A 217 17.99 -10.55 -32.39
C GLU A 217 18.23 -9.03 -32.20
N PRO A 218 19.45 -8.60 -31.80
CA PRO A 218 19.71 -7.24 -31.36
C PRO A 218 19.82 -6.28 -32.55
N GLY A 219 19.04 -5.20 -32.56
CA GLY A 219 19.19 -4.14 -33.55
C GLY A 219 18.16 -3.00 -33.46
N ASP A 220 18.62 -1.91 -32.84
CA ASP A 220 18.39 -0.49 -33.19
C ASP A 220 16.96 0.11 -33.09
N PRO A 221 16.77 1.25 -32.37
CA PRO A 221 15.46 1.82 -32.09
C PRO A 221 15.07 2.83 -33.16
N SER A 222 13.91 2.65 -33.83
CA SER A 222 13.15 3.72 -34.50
C SER A 222 11.78 3.22 -35.02
N GLY A 223 10.73 3.43 -34.22
CA GLY A 223 9.33 3.66 -34.67
C GLY A 223 8.40 2.45 -34.89
N PRO A 224 7.07 2.60 -34.70
CA PRO A 224 6.32 3.74 -35.24
C PRO A 224 5.39 4.48 -34.25
N GLY A 225 5.50 5.81 -34.21
CA GLY A 225 4.43 6.72 -33.77
C GLY A 225 4.72 7.50 -32.51
N ASP A 226 5.70 8.41 -32.55
CA ASP A 226 5.95 9.41 -31.51
C ASP A 226 4.76 10.38 -31.39
N THR A 227 3.79 10.06 -30.53
CA THR A 227 3.09 11.13 -29.80
C THR A 227 3.98 11.47 -28.62
N GLU A 228 4.74 12.55 -28.76
CA GLU A 228 5.48 13.14 -27.64
C GLU A 228 4.48 13.41 -26.51
N THR A 229 4.76 12.82 -25.35
CA THR A 229 3.91 12.99 -24.17
C THR A 229 4.08 14.39 -23.64
N VAL A 230 2.98 15.10 -23.50
CA VAL A 230 2.95 16.41 -22.87
C VAL A 230 2.68 16.22 -21.39
N LEU A 231 3.56 16.75 -20.54
CA LEU A 231 3.35 16.77 -19.10
C LEU A 231 2.88 18.17 -18.66
N THR A 232 1.80 18.22 -17.89
CA THR A 232 1.23 19.48 -17.38
C THR A 232 1.07 19.44 -15.87
N VAL A 233 1.24 20.58 -15.20
CA VAL A 233 0.94 20.70 -13.77
C VAL A 233 -0.44 21.32 -13.59
N THR A 234 -1.30 20.63 -12.86
CA THR A 234 -2.65 21.08 -12.49
C THR A 234 -2.76 21.22 -10.96
N GLY A 235 -3.88 21.78 -10.47
CA GLY A 235 -4.08 22.02 -9.03
C GLY A 235 -3.50 23.33 -8.49
N LEU A 236 -2.82 24.12 -9.34
CA LEU A 236 -2.34 25.46 -8.98
C LEU A 236 -3.52 26.40 -8.66
N ALA A 237 -3.54 26.95 -7.46
CA ALA A 237 -4.48 28.00 -7.06
C ALA A 237 -4.05 29.36 -7.63
N HIS A 238 -4.98 30.32 -7.72
CA HIS A 238 -4.62 31.67 -8.15
C HIS A 238 -3.61 32.33 -7.21
N HIS A 239 -3.77 32.14 -5.90
CA HIS A 239 -2.79 32.49 -4.87
C HIS A 239 -2.99 31.58 -3.66
N TYR A 240 -2.00 31.57 -2.78
CA TYR A 240 -2.02 30.84 -1.51
C TYR A 240 -1.83 31.81 -0.35
N HIS A 241 -2.33 31.42 0.83
CA HIS A 241 -1.98 32.05 2.09
C HIS A 241 -0.84 31.27 2.74
N ALA A 242 0.04 31.95 3.46
CA ALA A 242 1.10 31.31 4.23
C ALA A 242 0.50 30.37 5.30
N GLY A 243 1.02 29.15 5.38
CA GLY A 243 0.50 28.06 6.21
C GLY A 243 -0.59 27.23 5.53
N GLY A 244 -1.08 27.64 4.36
CA GLY A 244 -1.97 26.84 3.51
C GLY A 244 -1.26 25.63 2.89
N ILE A 245 -2.03 24.71 2.29
CA ILE A 245 -1.49 23.55 1.58
C ILE A 245 -1.62 23.77 0.08
N ALA A 246 -0.51 23.75 -0.63
CA ALA A 246 -0.49 23.60 -2.08
C ALA A 246 -0.52 22.11 -2.41
N SER A 247 -1.32 21.73 -3.42
CA SER A 247 -1.40 20.37 -3.95
C SER A 247 -1.39 20.46 -5.46
N LEU A 248 -0.29 20.01 -6.07
CA LEU A 248 -0.04 20.06 -7.50
C LEU A 248 -0.06 18.63 -8.05
N THR A 249 -0.64 18.44 -9.23
CA THR A 249 -0.74 17.11 -9.87
C THR A 249 -0.15 17.18 -11.27
N ALA A 250 0.79 16.29 -11.57
CA ALA A 250 1.39 16.12 -12.88
C ALA A 250 0.46 15.25 -13.74
N VAL A 251 0.05 15.75 -14.90
CA VAL A 251 -0.89 15.08 -15.80
C VAL A 251 -0.23 14.92 -17.16
N GLN A 252 -0.08 13.67 -17.59
CA GLN A 252 0.49 13.29 -18.88
C GLN A 252 -0.61 13.11 -19.94
N GLU A 253 -0.34 13.57 -21.17
CA GLU A 253 -1.21 13.38 -22.33
C GLU A 253 -0.36 13.15 -23.61
N PRO A 254 -0.50 11.99 -24.29
CA PRO A 254 -1.25 10.82 -23.84
C PRO A 254 -0.63 10.19 -22.59
N ASP A 255 -1.42 9.36 -21.88
CA ASP A 255 -0.89 8.58 -20.76
C ASP A 255 0.14 7.56 -21.26
N THR A 256 1.35 7.61 -20.70
CA THR A 256 2.44 6.70 -21.05
C THR A 256 2.45 5.41 -20.24
N GLY A 257 1.64 5.35 -19.17
CA GLY A 257 1.71 4.29 -18.17
C GLY A 257 2.89 4.42 -17.21
N GLU A 258 3.79 5.39 -17.41
CA GLU A 258 4.92 5.63 -16.50
C GLU A 258 4.46 6.52 -15.34
N SER A 259 4.93 6.21 -14.13
CA SER A 259 4.59 6.94 -12.90
C SER A 259 5.81 7.44 -12.15
N HIS A 260 6.98 7.47 -12.81
CA HIS A 260 8.24 7.88 -12.21
C HIS A 260 8.41 9.40 -12.31
N TYR A 261 7.68 10.13 -11.47
CA TYR A 261 7.74 11.58 -11.41
C TYR A 261 8.88 12.03 -10.50
N HIS A 262 9.54 13.13 -10.85
CA HIS A 262 10.34 13.91 -9.92
C HIS A 262 9.90 15.36 -10.00
N TRP A 263 9.68 15.97 -8.84
CA TRP A 263 9.35 17.38 -8.74
C TRP A 263 10.61 18.20 -8.50
N PHE A 264 10.68 19.36 -9.16
CA PHE A 264 11.80 20.28 -9.04
C PHE A 264 11.30 21.66 -8.68
N THR A 265 12.10 22.39 -7.90
CA THR A 265 11.84 23.77 -7.52
C THR A 265 13.02 24.66 -7.89
N ARG A 266 12.76 25.93 -8.21
CA ARG A 266 13.81 26.96 -8.31
C ARG A 266 13.32 28.33 -7.85
N GLU A 267 14.23 29.12 -7.32
CA GLU A 267 13.96 30.50 -6.90
C GLU A 267 14.10 31.47 -8.09
N GLY A 268 12.97 31.91 -8.64
CA GLY A 268 12.91 32.84 -9.77
C GLY A 268 13.57 32.33 -11.06
N ASP A 269 13.57 33.16 -12.10
CA ASP A 269 14.01 32.73 -13.44
C ASP A 269 15.53 32.48 -13.57
N ALA A 270 16.33 33.02 -12.63
CA ALA A 270 17.78 32.88 -12.61
C ALA A 270 18.28 31.78 -11.66
N GLY A 271 17.37 31.12 -10.93
CA GLY A 271 17.69 30.01 -10.03
C GLY A 271 17.99 28.71 -10.77
N GLU A 272 18.80 27.86 -10.14
CA GLU A 272 19.04 26.49 -10.59
C GLU A 272 17.89 25.58 -10.14
N TRP A 273 17.57 24.57 -10.95
CA TRP A 273 16.55 23.58 -10.58
C TRP A 273 17.11 22.61 -9.54
N GLU A 274 16.44 22.53 -8.40
CA GLU A 274 16.72 21.57 -7.34
C GLU A 274 15.62 20.51 -7.29
N VAL A 275 16.00 19.24 -7.16
CA VAL A 275 15.03 18.16 -6.96
C VAL A 275 14.43 18.27 -5.56
N VAL A 276 13.11 18.08 -5.44
CA VAL A 276 12.42 18.02 -4.16
C VAL A 276 12.54 16.59 -3.62
N PRO A 277 13.29 16.36 -2.52
CA PRO A 277 13.51 15.01 -2.01
C PRO A 277 12.21 14.33 -1.60
N GLY A 278 11.96 13.13 -2.12
CA GLY A 278 10.79 12.32 -1.76
C GLY A 278 9.47 12.71 -2.43
N ALA A 279 9.45 13.79 -3.22
CA ALA A 279 8.30 14.11 -4.08
C ALA A 279 8.43 13.35 -5.40
N SER A 280 8.11 12.05 -5.37
CA SER A 280 8.22 11.17 -6.53
C SER A 280 6.90 10.59 -7.03
N SER A 281 5.78 11.12 -6.53
CA SER A 281 4.42 10.76 -6.94
C SER A 281 3.85 11.73 -7.96
N GLU A 282 2.79 11.31 -8.65
CA GLU A 282 1.99 12.16 -9.54
C GLU A 282 1.52 13.45 -8.86
N THR A 283 1.23 13.41 -7.56
CA THR A 283 0.87 14.59 -6.78
C THR A 283 2.02 15.01 -5.86
N TYR A 284 2.30 16.30 -5.81
CA TYR A 284 3.20 16.94 -4.85
C TYR A 284 2.42 17.93 -3.99
N SER A 285 2.41 17.70 -2.68
CA SER A 285 1.74 18.60 -1.72
C SER A 285 2.71 19.10 -0.67
N PHE A 286 2.62 20.40 -0.34
CA PHE A 286 3.48 21.04 0.65
C PHE A 286 2.77 22.20 1.35
N VAL A 287 3.25 22.53 2.55
CA VAL A 287 2.79 23.72 3.28
C VAL A 287 3.47 24.95 2.66
N VAL A 288 2.68 25.91 2.22
CA VAL A 288 3.16 27.16 1.60
C VAL A 288 3.73 28.07 2.67
N ARG A 289 4.94 28.57 2.46
CA ARG A 289 5.61 29.57 3.31
C ARG A 289 5.57 30.92 2.63
N THR A 290 5.68 32.00 3.40
CA THR A 290 5.85 33.36 2.84
C THR A 290 7.08 33.45 1.92
N ALA A 291 8.12 32.65 2.19
CA ALA A 291 9.33 32.57 1.37
C ALA A 291 9.14 31.83 0.03
N ASP A 292 8.02 31.13 -0.16
CA ASP A 292 7.72 30.41 -1.41
C ASP A 292 7.07 31.32 -2.46
N ASP A 293 6.88 32.61 -2.16
CA ASP A 293 6.39 33.59 -3.15
C ASP A 293 7.35 33.70 -4.33
N GLY A 294 6.84 33.44 -5.54
CA GLY A 294 7.65 33.38 -6.76
C GLY A 294 8.44 32.08 -6.95
N LEU A 295 8.27 31.08 -6.07
CA LEU A 295 8.87 29.75 -6.24
C LEU A 295 8.31 29.10 -7.50
N GLN A 296 9.19 28.67 -8.41
CA GLN A 296 8.79 27.94 -9.59
C GLN A 296 8.89 26.44 -9.33
N VAL A 297 7.87 25.70 -9.78
CA VAL A 297 7.73 24.25 -9.59
C VAL A 297 7.50 23.59 -10.94
N LYS A 298 8.19 22.49 -11.23
CA LYS A 298 7.93 21.66 -12.41
C LYS A 298 7.97 20.17 -12.04
N ALA A 299 7.33 19.35 -12.87
CA ALA A 299 7.43 17.90 -12.82
C ALA A 299 8.22 17.39 -14.03
N VAL A 300 8.98 16.32 -13.83
CA VAL A 300 9.64 15.56 -14.89
C VAL A 300 9.19 14.11 -14.77
N LEU A 301 8.75 13.54 -15.88
CA LEU A 301 8.41 12.13 -16.02
C LEU A 301 9.59 11.39 -16.62
N TYR A 302 10.00 10.31 -15.96
CA TYR A 302 11.06 9.44 -16.41
C TYR A 302 10.53 8.09 -16.86
N GLY A 303 11.20 7.46 -17.81
CA GLY A 303 10.99 6.07 -18.18
C GLY A 303 11.80 5.11 -17.33
N GLN A 304 11.62 3.83 -17.61
CA GLN A 304 12.26 2.70 -16.91
C GLN A 304 13.80 2.72 -16.97
N ASP A 305 14.38 3.33 -18.02
CA ASP A 305 15.82 3.51 -18.19
C ASP A 305 16.37 4.79 -17.51
N HIS A 306 15.52 5.52 -16.78
CA HIS A 306 15.77 6.87 -16.25
C HIS A 306 15.99 7.93 -17.34
N GLY A 307 15.57 7.66 -18.57
CA GLY A 307 15.45 8.67 -19.62
C GLY A 307 14.28 9.62 -19.33
N VAL A 308 14.43 10.91 -19.63
CA VAL A 308 13.32 11.87 -19.54
C VAL A 308 12.34 11.59 -20.67
N ILE A 309 11.08 11.34 -20.31
CA ILE A 309 9.97 11.16 -21.26
C ILE A 309 9.32 12.52 -21.55
N ALA A 310 9.02 13.28 -20.49
CA ALA A 310 8.37 14.58 -20.59
C ALA A 310 8.74 15.48 -19.41
N GLU A 311 8.85 16.78 -19.66
CA GLU A 311 9.04 17.81 -18.64
C GLU A 311 7.89 18.82 -18.73
N SER A 312 7.32 19.20 -17.59
CA SER A 312 6.25 20.19 -17.57
C SER A 312 6.80 21.61 -17.71
N GLU A 313 6.00 22.51 -18.29
CA GLU A 313 6.21 23.95 -18.09
C GLU A 313 6.15 24.27 -16.58
N PRO A 314 6.99 25.20 -16.09
CA PRO A 314 7.00 25.54 -14.68
C PRO A 314 5.77 26.36 -14.30
N VAL A 315 5.17 26.03 -13.16
CA VAL A 315 4.16 26.86 -12.50
C VAL A 315 4.82 27.72 -11.43
N THR A 316 4.25 28.90 -11.15
CA THR A 316 4.77 29.82 -10.13
C THR A 316 3.80 29.87 -8.95
N ILE A 317 4.32 29.72 -7.74
CA ILE A 317 3.57 29.89 -6.51
C ILE A 317 3.42 31.39 -6.23
N ASP A 318 2.18 31.86 -6.12
CA ASP A 318 1.83 33.23 -5.73
C ASP A 318 1.33 33.21 -4.28
N VAL A 319 2.01 33.92 -3.39
CA VAL A 319 1.65 33.98 -1.97
C VAL A 319 1.12 35.37 -1.63
N ASP A 320 -0.18 35.45 -1.36
CA ASP A 320 -0.87 36.69 -0.99
C ASP A 320 -1.73 36.47 0.26
N ASP A 321 -1.27 37.04 1.38
CA ASP A 321 -1.99 37.01 2.66
C ASP A 321 -2.99 38.16 2.82
N HIS A 322 -3.28 38.94 1.76
CA HIS A 322 -4.19 40.09 1.75
C HIS A 322 -3.88 41.14 2.84
N GLY A 323 -2.61 41.24 3.24
CA GLY A 323 -2.15 42.13 4.30
C GLY A 323 -2.41 41.63 5.73
N ASN A 324 -2.80 40.37 5.91
CA ASN A 324 -2.82 39.70 7.21
C ASN A 324 -1.40 39.27 7.62
N ASP A 325 -1.14 39.17 8.93
CA ASP A 325 0.13 38.62 9.42
C ASP A 325 0.21 37.11 9.09
N PRO A 326 1.25 36.64 8.37
CA PRO A 326 1.36 35.24 7.97
C PRO A 326 1.48 34.32 9.17
N VAL A 327 0.68 33.26 9.19
CA VAL A 327 0.77 32.22 10.21
C VAL A 327 1.91 31.27 9.86
N ASN A 328 3.13 31.65 10.24
CA ASN A 328 4.25 30.73 10.22
C ASN A 328 4.04 29.69 11.33
N GLY A 329 3.61 28.49 10.96
CA GLY A 329 3.54 27.36 11.90
C GLY A 329 4.93 27.04 12.49
N PRO A 330 5.01 26.42 13.68
CA PRO A 330 6.29 26.01 14.23
C PRO A 330 6.98 25.01 13.28
N THR A 331 8.21 25.30 12.88
CA THR A 331 9.05 24.35 12.13
C THR A 331 9.76 23.44 13.12
N ILE A 332 9.58 22.12 12.97
CA ILE A 332 10.34 21.12 13.72
C ILE A 332 11.26 20.43 12.72
N THR A 333 12.57 20.69 12.83
CA THR A 333 13.59 20.03 12.02
C THR A 333 14.30 18.99 12.87
N ALA A 334 14.28 17.72 12.43
CA ALA A 334 15.02 16.63 13.04
C ALA A 334 15.90 15.96 11.98
N THR A 335 17.17 15.74 12.30
CA THR A 335 18.12 15.03 11.41
C THR A 335 18.72 13.88 12.19
N LEU A 336 18.59 12.67 11.64
CA LEU A 336 19.17 11.45 12.20
C LEU A 336 20.39 11.07 11.34
N PRO A 337 21.62 11.03 11.90
CA PRO A 337 22.77 10.50 11.17
C PRO A 337 22.54 9.03 10.81
N ALA A 338 23.01 8.60 9.64
CA ALA A 338 22.75 7.26 9.08
C ALA A 338 23.12 6.06 9.99
N ASN A 339 23.84 6.31 11.10
CA ASN A 339 24.41 5.28 11.96
C ASN A 339 23.94 5.36 13.43
N GLU A 340 22.96 6.21 13.79
CA GLU A 340 22.54 6.39 15.18
C GLU A 340 21.01 6.39 15.36
N GLY A 341 20.49 5.39 16.10
CA GLY A 341 19.27 5.47 16.94
C GLY A 341 17.91 5.73 16.30
N SER A 342 16.86 5.75 17.12
CA SER A 342 15.48 6.10 16.73
C SER A 342 15.23 7.59 16.97
N LEU A 343 14.59 8.29 16.02
CA LEU A 343 13.98 9.59 16.32
C LEU A 343 12.71 9.36 17.13
N THR A 344 12.80 9.45 18.45
CA THR A 344 11.64 9.38 19.33
C THR A 344 11.14 10.78 19.63
N VAL A 345 10.11 11.21 18.93
CA VAL A 345 9.36 12.43 19.28
C VAL A 345 8.41 12.05 20.42
N SER A 346 8.52 12.72 21.56
CA SER A 346 7.69 12.40 22.73
C SER A 346 7.18 13.65 23.39
N VAL A 347 5.91 13.62 23.73
CA VAL A 347 5.33 14.64 24.60
C VAL A 347 5.66 14.25 26.05
N ALA A 348 6.31 15.15 26.78
CA ALA A 348 6.59 14.97 28.21
C ALA A 348 5.31 14.49 28.92
N PRO A 349 5.36 13.51 29.85
CA PRO A 349 4.17 12.93 30.46
C PRO A 349 3.18 13.97 31.00
N GLU A 350 3.67 15.06 31.55
CA GLU A 350 2.92 16.22 32.06
C GLU A 350 2.25 17.09 30.98
N ASN A 351 2.58 16.87 29.71
CA ASN A 351 2.06 17.61 28.54
C ASN A 351 1.17 16.72 27.64
N ARG A 352 0.97 15.44 27.97
CA ARG A 352 0.18 14.48 27.15
C ARG A 352 -1.32 14.77 27.17
N GLU A 353 -1.78 15.45 28.22
CA GLU A 353 -3.15 15.89 28.37
C GLU A 353 -3.11 17.41 28.57
N VAL A 354 -3.73 18.16 27.64
CA VAL A 354 -3.77 19.62 27.70
C VAL A 354 -5.21 20.04 27.98
N ASP A 355 -5.43 20.54 29.19
CA ASP A 355 -6.66 21.24 29.52
C ASP A 355 -6.58 22.66 28.97
N LEU A 356 -7.41 22.94 27.96
CA LEU A 356 -7.47 24.26 27.35
C LEU A 356 -8.38 25.23 28.12
N GLY A 357 -9.06 24.75 29.17
CA GLY A 357 -10.08 25.46 29.91
C GLY A 357 -11.46 25.41 29.24
N ASP A 358 -12.46 25.98 29.93
CA ASP A 358 -13.83 26.05 29.42
C ASP A 358 -13.92 26.96 28.18
N LEU A 359 -14.67 26.50 27.18
CA LEU A 359 -14.97 27.30 25.99
C LEU A 359 -15.86 28.48 26.36
N THR A 360 -15.35 29.69 26.18
CA THR A 360 -16.09 30.94 26.37
C THR A 360 -16.49 31.51 25.02
N LEU A 361 -17.70 32.05 24.90
CA LEU A 361 -18.11 32.70 23.65
C LEU A 361 -17.36 34.05 23.53
N ALA A 362 -16.73 34.29 22.38
CA ALA A 362 -15.99 35.52 22.11
C ALA A 362 -16.91 36.76 22.23
N PRO A 363 -16.38 37.95 22.53
CA PRO A 363 -17.17 39.17 22.68
C PRO A 363 -18.03 39.51 21.46
N GLU A 364 -17.58 39.13 20.26
CA GLU A 364 -18.29 39.29 18.99
C GLU A 364 -19.38 38.22 18.75
N ALA A 365 -19.47 37.22 19.63
CA ALA A 365 -20.40 36.10 19.61
C ALA A 365 -20.35 35.21 18.37
N ASP A 366 -19.25 35.24 17.63
CA ASP A 366 -19.04 34.50 16.38
C ASP A 366 -18.30 33.18 16.57
N ARG A 367 -17.54 33.01 17.67
CA ARG A 367 -16.78 31.79 17.96
C ARG A 367 -16.59 31.57 19.46
N HIS A 368 -16.34 30.32 19.85
CA HIS A 368 -15.90 30.01 21.21
C HIS A 368 -14.36 29.98 21.28
N VAL A 369 -13.79 30.49 22.38
CA VAL A 369 -12.36 30.63 22.63
C VAL A 369 -12.05 30.04 24.01
N ALA A 370 -10.90 29.39 24.12
CA ALA A 370 -10.34 28.90 25.38
C ALA A 370 -8.88 29.39 25.49
N ASP A 371 -8.48 29.86 26.67
CA ASP A 371 -7.19 30.55 26.89
C ASP A 371 -6.02 29.60 27.19
N GLY A 372 -6.20 28.29 27.04
CA GLY A 372 -5.15 27.32 27.27
C GLY A 372 -4.02 27.37 26.25
N SER A 373 -2.80 27.07 26.71
CA SER A 373 -1.62 27.01 25.86
C SER A 373 -1.24 25.56 25.56
N LEU A 374 -1.09 25.20 24.29
CA LEU A 374 -0.41 23.98 23.89
C LEU A 374 1.07 24.09 24.26
N LYS A 375 1.60 23.10 25.00
CA LYS A 375 3.01 23.10 25.41
C LYS A 375 3.88 22.42 24.35
N PRO A 376 5.17 22.80 24.24
CA PRO A 376 6.04 22.29 23.18
C PRO A 376 6.20 20.78 23.24
N ILE A 377 6.27 20.17 22.06
CA ILE A 377 6.74 18.80 21.86
C ILE A 377 8.26 18.82 22.10
N THR A 378 8.78 17.87 22.89
CA THR A 378 10.21 17.73 23.17
C THR A 378 10.88 16.68 22.31
#